data_AF-A0AA39JWF8-F1
#
_entry.id   AF-A0AA39JWF8-F1
#
_cell.length_a   1.000
_cell.length_b   1.000
_cell.length_c   1.000
_cell.angle_alpha   90.00
_cell.angle_beta   90.00
_cell.angle_gamma   90.00
#
_symmetry.space_group_name_H-M   'P 1'
#
loop_
_entity.id
_entity.type
_entity.pdbx_description
1 polymer ?
#
loop_
_entity_poly.entity_id
_entity_poly.type
_entity_poly.pdbx_seq_one_letter_code
_entity_poly.pdbx_strand_id
1 'polypeptide(L)'
;MLRLVKGDEKVEVTLGCIISRHPSIIGRDTCVVEATSEHEEWKGKQLIVKISWPDICRTSETDFVGKAREKARNMTQGKRPEWALNHLPDILLSQDFGYDIKSTQTNLVDFFAKTMFADKKFEYEGRVCRIAVQEKLYSFDELQTPQEYAQVFFDILQIHK
;
A
#
# COMPACT_ATOMS: atom_id res chain seq x y z
N MET A 1 -7.35 9.20 -15.45
CA MET A 1 -5.88 9.06 -15.63
C MET A 1 -5.20 9.74 -14.45
N LEU A 2 -4.28 9.04 -13.80
CA LEU A 2 -3.52 9.47 -12.63
C LEU A 2 -2.06 9.65 -13.05
N ARG A 3 -1.44 10.75 -12.61
CA ARG A 3 -0.04 11.06 -12.93
C ARG A 3 0.79 10.94 -11.67
N LEU A 4 1.80 10.09 -11.72
CA LEU A 4 2.70 9.78 -10.61
C LEU A 4 4.15 10.01 -11.04
N VAL A 5 5.06 9.98 -10.08
CA VAL A 5 6.50 10.16 -10.33
C VAL A 5 7.25 8.95 -9.82
N LYS A 6 8.04 8.31 -10.69
CA LYS A 6 8.92 7.18 -10.37
C LYS A 6 10.36 7.60 -10.64
N GLY A 7 11.16 7.82 -9.60
CA GLY A 7 12.48 8.45 -9.76
C GLY A 7 12.33 9.86 -10.33
N ASP A 8 12.94 10.13 -11.48
CA ASP A 8 12.80 11.41 -12.21
C ASP A 8 11.76 11.34 -13.35
N GLU A 9 11.13 10.18 -13.55
CA GLU A 9 10.21 9.93 -14.65
C GLU A 9 8.75 10.12 -14.24
N LYS A 10 7.98 10.74 -15.14
CA LYS A 10 6.53 10.86 -14.99
C LYS A 10 5.88 9.60 -15.53
N VAL A 11 5.07 8.97 -14.69
CA VAL A 11 4.36 7.75 -15.05
C VAL A 11 2.86 8.02 -15.04
N GLU A 12 2.18 7.59 -16.09
CA GLU A 12 0.73 7.71 -16.21
C GLU A 12 0.06 6.36 -16.00
N VAL A 13 -0.99 6.38 -15.17
CA VAL A 13 -1.79 5.21 -14.81
C VAL A 13 -3.25 5.48 -15.14
N THR A 14 -3.86 4.60 -15.92
CA THR A 14 -5.29 4.66 -16.24
C THR A 14 -6.04 3.79 -15.24
N LEU A 15 -6.91 4.43 -14.45
CA LEU A 15 -7.75 3.74 -13.46
C LEU A 15 -8.95 3.08 -14.14
N GLY A 16 -9.27 1.87 -13.73
CA GLY A 16 -10.41 1.07 -14.15
C GLY A 16 -11.46 0.93 -13.05
N CYS A 17 -11.92 -0.30 -12.81
CA CYS A 17 -12.98 -0.61 -11.87
C CYS A 17 -12.52 -0.51 -10.40
N ILE A 18 -13.40 -0.01 -9.53
CA ILE A 18 -13.19 -0.06 -8.08
C ILE A 18 -13.43 -1.50 -7.61
N ILE A 19 -12.40 -2.13 -7.04
CA ILE A 19 -12.48 -3.48 -6.48
C ILE A 19 -13.02 -3.42 -5.06
N SER A 20 -12.57 -2.44 -4.29
CA SER A 20 -12.94 -2.29 -2.90
C SER A 20 -12.90 -0.83 -2.49
N ARG A 21 -13.84 -0.46 -1.62
CA ARG A 21 -13.88 0.84 -0.98
C ARG A 21 -14.26 0.66 0.47
N HIS A 22 -13.42 1.19 1.36
CA HIS A 22 -13.65 1.18 2.79
C HIS A 22 -13.90 2.61 3.26
N PRO A 23 -15.15 3.10 3.15
CA PRO A 23 -15.47 4.45 3.60
C PRO A 23 -15.30 4.53 5.12
N SER A 24 -14.77 5.65 5.59
CA SER A 24 -14.70 5.97 7.02
C SER A 24 -15.22 7.37 7.26
N ILE A 25 -15.71 7.61 8.48
CA ILE A 25 -16.42 8.83 8.88
C ILE A 25 -15.52 10.08 8.77
N ILE A 26 -14.20 9.92 8.90
CA ILE A 26 -13.26 11.05 8.99
C ILE A 26 -12.03 10.78 8.12
N GLY A 27 -12.10 11.11 6.83
CA GLY A 27 -10.94 11.20 5.94
C GLY A 27 -10.04 9.95 5.84
N ARG A 28 -10.46 8.83 6.44
CA ARG A 28 -9.76 7.54 6.50
C ARG A 28 -10.39 6.62 5.45
N ASP A 29 -10.46 7.09 4.21
CA ASP A 29 -10.95 6.26 3.11
C ASP A 29 -9.79 5.39 2.60
N THR A 30 -10.12 4.22 2.07
CA THR A 30 -9.21 3.43 1.26
C THR A 30 -9.97 2.92 0.06
N CYS A 31 -9.48 3.27 -1.11
CA CYS A 31 -10.03 2.86 -2.39
C CYS A 31 -8.99 2.01 -3.12
N VAL A 32 -9.40 0.83 -3.56
CA VAL A 32 -8.58 -0.10 -4.33
C VAL A 32 -9.21 -0.22 -5.71
N VAL A 33 -8.42 0.08 -6.74
CA VAL A 33 -8.90 0.23 -8.11
C VAL A 33 -8.00 -0.57 -9.05
N GLU A 34 -8.58 -1.25 -10.03
CA GLU A 34 -7.83 -1.81 -11.14
C GLU A 34 -7.17 -0.68 -11.95
N ALA A 35 -6.06 -0.99 -12.59
CA ALA A 35 -5.38 -0.03 -13.44
C ALA A 35 -4.54 -0.69 -14.55
N THR A 36 -4.22 0.13 -15.54
CA THR A 36 -3.28 -0.18 -16.61
C THR A 36 -2.31 0.99 -16.80
N SER A 37 -1.16 0.72 -17.43
CA SER A 37 -0.19 1.75 -17.79
C SER A 37 0.52 1.36 -19.08
N GLU A 38 0.84 2.37 -19.90
CA GLU A 38 1.67 2.23 -21.10
C GLU A 38 3.16 2.38 -20.80
N HIS A 39 3.53 2.63 -19.54
CA HIS A 39 4.92 2.68 -19.11
C HIS A 39 5.63 1.36 -19.42
N GLU A 40 6.85 1.44 -19.98
CA GLU A 40 7.56 0.29 -20.57
C GLU A 40 7.66 -0.89 -19.60
N GLU A 41 8.03 -0.65 -18.34
CA GLU A 41 8.18 -1.70 -17.32
C GLU A 41 6.85 -2.29 -16.82
N TRP A 42 5.74 -1.57 -17.03
CA TRP A 42 4.42 -1.94 -16.49
C TRP A 42 3.47 -2.43 -17.58
N LYS A 43 3.88 -2.30 -18.84
CA LYS A 43 3.07 -2.66 -19.99
C LYS A 43 2.71 -4.14 -19.96
N GLY A 44 1.42 -4.43 -20.09
CA GLY A 44 0.87 -5.79 -20.05
C GLY A 44 0.68 -6.37 -18.65
N LYS A 45 1.10 -5.67 -17.58
CA LYS A 45 0.81 -6.09 -16.20
C LYS A 45 -0.61 -5.71 -15.80
N GLN A 46 -1.25 -6.55 -15.00
CA GLN A 46 -2.49 -6.20 -14.31
C GLN A 46 -2.13 -5.41 -13.05
N LEU A 47 -2.46 -4.13 -13.03
CA LEU A 47 -2.08 -3.24 -11.93
C LEU A 47 -3.26 -3.00 -10.99
N ILE A 48 -2.93 -2.79 -9.72
CA ILE A 48 -3.84 -2.31 -8.70
C ILE A 48 -3.28 -0.99 -8.15
N VAL A 49 -4.16 0.00 -8.06
CA VAL A 49 -3.89 1.28 -7.41
C VAL A 49 -4.66 1.33 -6.10
N LYS A 50 -3.92 1.51 -5.02
CA LYS A 50 -4.45 1.72 -3.67
C LYS A 50 -4.29 3.17 -3.29
N ILE A 51 -5.41 3.87 -3.16
CA ILE A 51 -5.49 5.26 -2.71
C ILE A 51 -5.97 5.24 -1.27
N SER A 52 -5.18 5.76 -0.34
CA SER A 52 -5.48 5.67 1.09
C SER A 52 -5.06 6.94 1.84
N TRP A 53 -5.63 7.14 3.02
CA TRP A 53 -5.28 8.25 3.91
C TRP A 53 -4.71 7.75 5.26
N PRO A 54 -3.52 7.14 5.25
CA PRO A 54 -2.87 6.70 6.46
C PRO A 54 -2.42 7.89 7.34
N ASP A 55 -2.14 7.59 8.60
CA ASP A 55 -1.38 8.47 9.47
C ASP A 55 0.00 8.76 8.84
N ILE A 56 0.48 10.00 8.99
CA ILE A 56 1.75 10.44 8.39
C ILE A 56 2.95 9.64 8.93
N CYS A 57 2.90 9.16 10.16
CA CYS A 57 3.93 8.34 10.77
C CYS A 57 3.76 6.84 10.44
N ARG A 58 2.67 6.44 9.79
CA ARG A 58 2.44 5.04 9.41
C ARG A 58 3.45 4.61 8.35
N THR A 59 4.25 3.59 8.69
CA THR A 59 5.18 2.94 7.76
C THR A 59 4.47 2.58 6.46
N SER A 60 5.08 2.93 5.32
CA SER A 60 4.52 2.61 4.01
C SER A 60 4.55 1.11 3.77
N GLU A 61 3.64 0.63 2.92
CA GLU A 61 3.62 -0.79 2.54
C GLU A 61 4.92 -1.17 1.79
N THR A 62 5.44 -0.25 0.96
CA THR A 62 6.74 -0.39 0.30
C THR A 62 7.87 -0.59 1.29
N ASP A 63 7.97 0.23 2.34
CA ASP A 63 9.02 0.08 3.36
C ASP A 63 8.85 -1.23 4.14
N PHE A 64 7.62 -1.59 4.46
CA PHE A 64 7.33 -2.81 5.19
C PHE A 64 7.72 -4.05 4.39
N VAL A 65 7.33 -4.11 3.11
CA VAL A 65 7.69 -5.19 2.19
C VAL A 65 9.19 -5.19 1.90
N GLY A 66 9.82 -4.01 1.75
CA GLY A 66 11.26 -3.88 1.58
C GLY A 66 12.04 -4.48 2.75
N LYS A 67 11.67 -4.15 3.99
CA LYS A 67 12.23 -4.76 5.21
C LYS A 67 12.01 -6.26 5.26
N ALA A 68 10.82 -6.74 4.85
CA ALA A 68 10.54 -8.17 4.79
C ALA A 68 11.45 -8.89 3.77
N ARG A 69 11.65 -8.31 2.58
CA ARG A 69 12.56 -8.83 1.55
C ARG A 69 14.01 -8.85 2.05
N GLU A 70 14.46 -7.77 2.67
CA GLU A 70 15.82 -7.67 3.24
C GLU A 70 16.05 -8.75 4.32
N LYS A 71 15.09 -8.88 5.25
CA LYS A 71 15.16 -9.90 6.30
C LYS A 71 15.21 -11.31 5.72
N ALA A 72 14.42 -11.59 4.68
CA ALA A 72 14.42 -12.89 4.01
C ALA A 72 15.76 -13.18 3.32
N ARG A 73 16.39 -12.18 2.68
CA ARG A 73 17.70 -12.33 2.02
C ARG A 73 18.86 -12.55 3.01
N ASN A 74 18.81 -11.86 4.15
CA ASN A 74 19.90 -11.87 5.14
C ASN A 74 19.80 -13.01 6.16
N MET A 75 18.77 -13.86 6.06
CA MET A 75 18.56 -14.97 6.99
C MET A 75 19.58 -16.09 6.71
N THR A 76 20.57 -16.23 7.59
CA THR A 76 21.67 -17.20 7.48
C THR A 76 21.48 -18.47 8.33
N GLN A 77 20.52 -18.45 9.25
CA GLN A 77 20.17 -19.58 10.13
C GLN A 77 18.75 -20.07 9.83
N GLY A 78 18.56 -21.40 9.80
CA GLY A 78 17.30 -22.04 9.42
C GLY A 78 17.21 -22.35 7.91
N LYS A 79 16.05 -22.86 7.46
CA LYS A 79 15.76 -22.97 6.02
C LYS A 79 15.72 -21.56 5.44
N ARG A 80 16.48 -21.32 4.37
CA ARG A 80 16.46 -20.04 3.67
C ARG A 80 15.02 -19.72 3.24
N PRO A 81 14.48 -18.53 3.58
CA PRO A 81 13.11 -18.16 3.25
C PRO A 81 13.01 -17.67 1.79
N GLU A 82 13.74 -18.29 0.86
CA GLU A 82 13.68 -17.95 -0.56
C GLU A 82 12.25 -18.08 -1.10
N TRP A 83 11.46 -19.00 -0.53
CA TRP A 83 10.02 -19.13 -0.79
C TRP A 83 9.30 -17.79 -0.53
N ALA A 84 9.56 -17.12 0.60
CA ALA A 84 8.88 -15.88 0.98
C ALA A 84 9.13 -14.74 -0.02
N LEU A 85 10.32 -14.70 -0.64
CA LEU A 85 10.65 -13.69 -1.65
C LEU A 85 9.76 -13.78 -2.90
N ASN A 86 9.25 -14.98 -3.20
CA ASN A 86 8.35 -15.24 -4.32
C ASN A 86 6.89 -14.88 -4.02
N HIS A 87 6.51 -14.76 -2.74
CA HIS A 87 5.13 -14.49 -2.33
C HIS A 87 4.91 -13.08 -1.77
N LEU A 88 5.97 -12.31 -1.56
CA LEU A 88 5.84 -10.90 -1.19
C LEU A 88 5.33 -10.09 -2.40
N PRO A 89 4.39 -9.15 -2.19
CA PRO A 89 3.84 -8.36 -3.28
C PRO A 89 4.93 -7.52 -3.97
N ASP A 90 4.76 -7.28 -5.27
CA ASP A 90 5.61 -6.37 -6.01
C ASP A 90 4.95 -4.99 -6.06
N ILE A 91 5.43 -4.10 -5.18
CA ILE A 91 4.97 -2.71 -5.10
C ILE A 91 5.87 -1.88 -6.00
N LEU A 92 5.32 -1.52 -7.16
CA LEU A 92 6.03 -0.86 -8.25
C LEU A 92 6.29 0.61 -7.96
N LEU A 93 5.39 1.24 -7.20
CA LEU A 93 5.48 2.65 -6.81
C LEU A 93 4.68 2.92 -5.54
N SER A 94 5.19 3.79 -4.67
CA SER A 94 4.41 4.42 -3.59
C SER A 94 4.77 5.89 -3.51
N GLN A 95 3.74 6.74 -3.49
CA GLN A 95 3.90 8.18 -3.45
C GLN A 95 2.93 8.81 -2.46
N ASP A 96 3.47 9.69 -1.62
CA ASP A 96 2.70 10.47 -0.65
C ASP A 96 2.44 11.87 -1.18
N PHE A 97 1.20 12.31 -1.03
CA PHE A 97 0.74 13.66 -1.33
C PHE A 97 0.32 14.30 0.00
N GLY A 98 1.07 15.32 0.39
CA GLY A 98 0.74 16.17 1.52
C GLY A 98 -0.41 17.11 1.21
N TYR A 99 -0.82 17.86 2.23
CA TYR A 99 -1.81 18.92 2.07
C TYR A 99 -1.12 20.28 1.90
N ASP A 100 -1.72 21.16 1.09
CA ASP A 100 -1.24 22.53 0.93
C ASP A 100 -1.27 23.30 2.26
N ILE A 101 -0.39 24.31 2.37
CA ILE A 101 -0.29 25.19 3.55
C ILE A 101 -1.62 25.89 3.86
N LYS A 102 -2.45 26.15 2.84
CA LYS A 102 -3.78 26.79 2.99
C LYS A 102 -4.94 25.80 2.98
N SER A 103 -4.66 24.50 3.10
CA SER A 103 -5.70 23.47 3.09
C SER A 103 -6.55 23.50 4.37
N THR A 104 -7.77 22.95 4.28
CA THR A 104 -8.60 22.69 5.46
C THR A 104 -7.87 21.83 6.49
N GLN A 105 -7.04 20.88 6.04
CA GLN A 105 -6.28 20.02 6.94
C GLN A 105 -5.27 20.81 7.77
N THR A 106 -4.51 21.71 7.14
CA THR A 106 -3.55 22.57 7.85
C THR A 106 -4.27 23.49 8.85
N ASN A 107 -5.43 24.04 8.46
CA ASN A 107 -6.25 24.84 9.39
C ASN A 107 -6.73 24.03 10.59
N LEU A 108 -7.11 22.75 10.39
CA LEU A 108 -7.49 21.86 11.49
C LEU A 108 -6.30 21.59 12.42
N VAL A 109 -5.11 21.29 11.86
CA VAL A 109 -3.89 21.09 12.65
C VAL A 109 -3.62 22.31 13.54
N ASP A 110 -3.65 23.52 12.97
CA ASP A 110 -3.42 24.77 13.70
C ASP A 110 -4.47 25.04 14.78
N PHE A 111 -5.74 24.73 14.48
CA PHE A 111 -6.83 24.86 15.43
C PHE A 111 -6.67 23.90 16.61
N PHE A 112 -6.42 22.62 16.32
CA PHE A 112 -6.25 21.60 17.35
C PHE A 112 -4.98 21.80 18.17
N ALA A 113 -3.90 22.30 17.58
CA ALA A 113 -2.66 22.62 18.30
C ALA A 113 -2.85 23.65 19.43
N LYS A 114 -3.87 24.51 19.33
CA LYS A 114 -4.24 25.53 20.31
C LYS A 114 -5.35 25.08 21.26
N THR A 115 -5.94 23.90 21.04
CA THR A 115 -7.11 23.42 21.77
C THR A 115 -6.69 22.50 22.93
N MET A 116 -7.36 22.68 24.07
CA MET A 116 -7.30 21.78 25.21
C MET A 116 -8.59 20.95 25.25
N PHE A 117 -8.47 19.64 25.45
CA PHE A 117 -9.59 18.73 25.65
C PHE A 117 -9.39 17.95 26.95
N ALA A 118 -10.29 18.11 27.90
CA ALA A 118 -10.19 17.51 29.24
C ALA A 118 -8.80 17.77 29.90
N ASP A 119 -8.38 19.04 29.91
CA ASP A 119 -7.11 19.53 30.44
C ASP A 119 -5.85 18.91 29.81
N LYS A 120 -6.00 18.23 28.66
CA LYS A 120 -4.89 17.68 27.87
C LYS A 120 -4.81 18.39 26.53
N LYS A 121 -3.58 18.56 26.05
CA LYS A 121 -3.35 19.02 24.69
C LYS A 121 -3.91 17.97 23.73
N PHE A 122 -4.75 18.40 22.80
CA PHE A 122 -5.25 17.49 21.78
C PHE A 122 -4.15 17.25 20.75
N GLU A 123 -3.74 15.99 20.60
CA GLU A 123 -2.80 15.59 19.55
C GLU A 123 -3.56 15.25 18.28
N TYR A 124 -3.37 16.09 17.27
CA TYR A 124 -3.97 15.86 15.96
C TYR A 124 -3.18 14.79 15.20
N GLU A 125 -3.87 13.73 14.79
CA GLU A 125 -3.30 12.66 13.97
C GLU A 125 -3.20 13.13 12.50
N GLY A 126 -2.01 13.60 12.12
CA GLY A 126 -1.70 14.06 10.77
C GLY A 126 -1.88 12.96 9.72
N ARG A 127 -2.32 13.33 8.53
CA ARG A 127 -2.61 12.38 7.43
C ARG A 127 -1.91 12.80 6.15
N VAL A 128 -1.70 11.85 5.26
CA VAL A 128 -1.27 12.08 3.87
C VAL A 128 -2.18 11.29 2.94
N CYS A 129 -2.34 11.74 1.69
CA CYS A 129 -2.91 10.88 0.65
C CYS A 129 -1.77 10.00 0.12
N ARG A 130 -1.82 8.70 0.35
CA ARG A 130 -0.82 7.73 -0.12
C ARG A 130 -1.40 6.94 -1.27
N ILE A 131 -0.70 6.96 -2.40
CA ILE A 131 -1.00 6.18 -3.58
C ILE A 131 0.07 5.11 -3.74
N ALA A 132 -0.33 3.85 -3.75
CA ALA A 132 0.53 2.73 -4.09
C ALA A 132 0.06 2.06 -5.40
N VAL A 133 1.01 1.71 -6.26
CA VAL A 133 0.80 0.92 -7.48
C VAL A 133 1.51 -0.41 -7.29
N GLN A 134 0.80 -1.51 -7.50
CA GLN A 134 1.34 -2.86 -7.39
C GLN A 134 0.75 -3.77 -8.46
N GLU A 135 1.36 -4.93 -8.67
CA GLU A 135 0.72 -6.00 -9.44
C GLU A 135 -0.52 -6.55 -8.71
N LYS A 136 -1.49 -7.03 -9.49
CA LYS A 136 -2.70 -7.66 -8.97
C LYS A 136 -2.34 -8.90 -8.17
N LEU A 137 -2.83 -8.94 -6.93
CA LEU A 137 -2.86 -10.14 -6.12
C LEU A 137 -4.18 -10.85 -6.37
N TYR A 138 -4.12 -12.18 -6.50
CA TYR A 138 -5.29 -13.01 -6.75
C TYR A 138 -5.90 -13.45 -5.43
N SER A 139 -7.23 -13.43 -5.33
CA SER A 139 -7.93 -13.90 -4.15
C SER A 139 -7.78 -15.42 -3.99
N PHE A 140 -7.85 -15.90 -2.75
CA PHE A 140 -7.97 -17.33 -2.47
C PHE A 140 -9.23 -17.95 -3.08
N ASP A 141 -10.28 -17.14 -3.26
CA ASP A 141 -11.54 -17.57 -3.87
C ASP A 141 -11.43 -17.78 -5.40
N GLU A 142 -10.31 -17.36 -6.01
CA GLU A 142 -10.04 -17.56 -7.44
C GLU A 142 -9.35 -18.91 -7.72
N LEU A 143 -8.89 -19.62 -6.68
CA LEU A 143 -8.32 -20.96 -6.81
C LEU A 143 -9.42 -21.97 -7.17
N GLN A 144 -9.18 -22.84 -8.15
CA GLN A 144 -10.20 -23.77 -8.65
C GLN A 144 -9.85 -25.24 -8.43
N THR A 145 -8.56 -25.55 -8.26
CA THR A 145 -8.09 -26.93 -8.21
C THR A 145 -7.59 -27.32 -6.81
N PRO A 146 -7.75 -28.59 -6.40
CA PRO A 146 -7.17 -29.08 -5.15
C PRO A 146 -5.65 -28.86 -5.05
N GLN A 147 -4.93 -28.89 -6.18
CA GLN A 147 -3.49 -28.67 -6.27
C GLN A 147 -3.12 -27.23 -5.93
N GLU A 148 -3.87 -26.26 -6.44
CA GLU A 148 -3.69 -24.83 -6.12
C GLU A 148 -3.89 -24.58 -4.62
N TYR A 149 -4.97 -25.11 -4.04
CA TYR A 149 -5.22 -25.02 -2.61
C TYR A 149 -4.11 -25.69 -1.79
N ALA A 150 -3.69 -26.90 -2.17
CA ALA A 150 -2.62 -27.63 -1.50
C ALA A 150 -1.31 -26.85 -1.53
N GLN A 151 -0.98 -26.19 -2.65
CA GLN A 151 0.22 -25.35 -2.76
C GLN A 151 0.14 -24.15 -1.80
N VAL A 152 -0.98 -23.41 -1.78
CA VAL A 152 -1.14 -22.27 -0.86
C VAL A 152 -1.01 -22.71 0.60
N PHE A 153 -1.65 -23.82 0.99
CA PHE A 153 -1.52 -24.34 2.35
C PHE A 153 -0.09 -24.79 2.67
N PHE A 154 0.59 -25.42 1.71
CA PHE A 154 1.98 -25.81 1.87
C PHE A 154 2.88 -24.58 2.09
N ASP A 155 2.70 -23.52 1.31
CA ASP A 155 3.44 -22.26 1.44
C ASP A 155 3.19 -21.59 2.80
N ILE A 156 1.93 -21.58 3.29
CA ILE A 156 1.58 -21.08 4.63
C ILE A 156 2.27 -21.91 5.73
N LEU A 157 2.29 -23.23 5.60
CA LEU A 157 2.93 -24.11 6.59
C LEU A 157 4.46 -23.99 6.59
N GLN A 158 5.07 -23.56 5.49
CA GLN A 158 6.51 -23.25 5.45
C GLN A 158 6.89 -22.03 6.31
N ILE A 159 5.94 -21.14 6.62
CA ILE A 159 6.17 -20.00 7.52
C ILE A 159 6.40 -20.45 8.97
N HIS A 160 5.77 -21.56 9.38
CA HIS A 160 5.64 -21.96 10.78
C HIS A 160 6.70 -22.98 11.23
N LYS A 161 7.66 -23.32 10.37
CA LYS A 161 8.73 -24.30 10.62
C LYS A 161 10.10 -23.64 10.67
#